data_AF-A0A370S176-F1
#
_entry.id   AF-A0A370S176-F1
#
_cell.length_a   1.000
_cell.length_b   1.000
_cell.length_c   1.000
_cell.angle_alpha   90.00
_cell.angle_beta   90.00
_cell.angle_gamma   90.00
#
_symmetry.space_group_name_H-M   'P 1'
#
loop_
_entity.id
_entity.type
_entity.pdbx_description
1 polymer ?
#
loop_
_entity_poly.entity_id
_entity_poly.type
_entity_poly.pdbx_seq_one_letter_code
_entity_poly.pdbx_strand_id
1 'polypeptide(L)'
;MSWWKNLFGCGSSPEAQAPTPPVIEMPPISNIDDHLYPEAVKHVLQSGSTSVSLVQRTLKIGFGRANAFVEQMEADFIIAPMSEAGHRRILNPDERERLRDLAEREAQKALTDESANAKPRAALRLVSSKKD
;
A
#
# COMPACT_ATOMS: atom_id res chain seq x y z
N MET A 1 25.94 45.05 15.28
CA MET A 1 25.48 44.09 16.31
C MET A 1 24.07 44.49 16.73
N SER A 2 23.14 43.54 16.76
CA SER A 2 21.81 43.67 17.38
C SER A 2 20.75 44.48 16.62
N TRP A 3 20.07 43.82 15.68
CA TRP A 3 18.85 44.29 15.00
C TRP A 3 17.55 43.72 15.61
N TRP A 4 17.60 43.26 16.87
CA TRP A 4 16.52 42.52 17.54
C TRP A 4 15.97 43.16 18.83
N LYS A 5 16.43 44.37 19.21
CA LYS A 5 16.14 44.94 20.54
C LYS A 5 15.02 45.98 20.62
N ASN A 6 14.28 46.27 19.54
CA ASN A 6 13.17 47.24 19.54
C ASN A 6 11.78 46.64 19.23
N LEU A 7 11.54 45.36 19.57
CA LEU A 7 10.23 44.71 19.43
C LEU A 7 9.81 44.03 20.74
N PHE A 8 9.81 44.79 21.84
CA PHE A 8 9.02 44.45 23.03
C PHE A 8 7.74 45.29 23.02
N GLY A 9 6.60 44.63 23.12
CA GLY A 9 5.31 45.28 23.36
C GLY A 9 4.39 44.31 24.08
N CYS A 10 4.41 44.35 25.41
CA CYS A 10 3.42 43.72 26.26
C CYS A 10 2.03 44.25 25.89
N GLY A 11 1.14 43.35 25.50
CA GLY A 11 -0.26 43.64 25.19
C GLY A 11 -1.05 42.34 25.14
N SER A 12 -1.71 42.00 26.24
CA SER A 12 -2.75 40.98 26.27
C SER A 12 -3.83 41.35 25.27
N SER A 13 -3.99 40.54 24.23
CA SER A 13 -5.13 40.58 23.32
C SER A 13 -5.59 39.14 23.10
N PRO A 14 -6.90 38.90 23.11
CA PRO A 14 -7.47 37.60 23.35
C PRO A 14 -7.03 36.65 22.25
N GLU A 15 -6.91 35.39 22.65
CA GLU A 15 -6.84 34.18 21.85
C GLU A 15 -7.67 34.30 20.56
N ALA A 16 -7.08 34.94 19.55
CA ALA A 16 -7.54 34.87 18.19
C ALA A 16 -7.22 33.44 17.80
N GLN A 17 -8.22 32.56 17.94
CA GLN A 17 -8.23 31.27 17.29
C GLN A 17 -7.83 31.53 15.84
N ALA A 18 -6.56 31.26 15.53
CA ALA A 18 -6.12 31.13 14.17
C ALA A 18 -7.14 30.20 13.51
N PRO A 19 -7.64 30.49 12.30
CA PRO A 19 -8.46 29.51 11.60
C PRO A 19 -7.65 28.23 11.64
N THR A 20 -8.21 27.19 12.26
CA THR A 20 -7.59 25.87 12.21
C THR A 20 -7.30 25.66 10.73
N PRO A 21 -6.04 25.37 10.33
CA PRO A 21 -5.80 25.04 8.94
C PRO A 21 -6.83 23.97 8.59
N PRO A 22 -7.57 24.10 7.48
CA PRO A 22 -8.58 23.11 7.14
C PRO A 22 -7.86 21.76 7.19
N VAL A 23 -8.34 20.90 8.09
CA VAL A 23 -7.80 19.55 8.21
C VAL A 23 -8.01 18.94 6.83
N ILE A 24 -6.93 18.79 6.06
CA ILE A 24 -6.97 18.00 4.84
C ILE A 24 -7.09 16.57 5.34
N GLU A 25 -8.32 16.13 5.63
CA GLU A 25 -8.64 14.73 5.72
C GLU A 25 -8.43 14.17 4.33
N MET A 26 -7.22 13.68 4.07
CA MET A 26 -6.92 12.94 2.85
C MET A 26 -7.61 11.57 3.00
N PRO A 27 -8.66 11.27 2.22
CA PRO A 27 -9.28 9.95 2.26
C PRO A 27 -8.29 8.87 1.78
N PRO A 28 -8.48 7.60 2.18
CA PRO A 28 -7.54 6.53 1.91
C PRO A 28 -7.42 6.31 0.39
N ILE A 29 -6.25 6.57 -0.17
CA ILE A 29 -5.99 6.29 -1.59
C ILE A 29 -5.63 4.80 -1.71
N SER A 30 -6.61 3.91 -1.57
CA SER A 30 -6.38 2.47 -1.74
C SER A 30 -7.64 1.76 -2.23
N ASN A 31 -8.01 2.06 -3.47
CA ASN A 31 -8.64 1.15 -4.43
C ASN A 31 -8.61 1.89 -5.77
N ILE A 32 -7.56 1.63 -6.55
CA ILE A 32 -7.26 2.39 -7.75
C ILE A 32 -8.14 1.87 -8.89
N ASP A 33 -9.43 2.20 -8.83
CA ASP A 33 -10.33 2.10 -9.99
C ASP A 33 -10.09 3.32 -10.88
N ASP A 34 -8.88 3.40 -11.42
CA ASP A 34 -8.36 4.57 -12.09
C ASP A 34 -8.26 4.36 -13.58
N HIS A 35 -8.94 5.20 -14.35
CA HIS A 35 -8.95 5.16 -15.81
C HIS A 35 -7.54 5.30 -16.44
N LEU A 36 -6.57 5.89 -15.73
CA LEU A 36 -5.20 6.03 -16.23
C LEU A 36 -4.35 4.77 -16.02
N TYR A 37 -4.76 3.83 -15.17
CA TYR A 37 -4.03 2.58 -14.94
C TYR A 37 -3.76 1.78 -16.23
N PRO A 38 -4.76 1.49 -17.10
CA PRO A 38 -4.50 0.76 -18.33
C PRO A 38 -3.56 1.51 -19.29
N GLU A 39 -3.56 2.84 -19.26
CA GLU A 39 -2.61 3.66 -20.03
C GLU A 39 -1.20 3.55 -19.45
N ALA A 40 -1.07 3.55 -18.12
CA ALA A 40 0.19 3.32 -17.43
C ALA A 40 0.83 1.99 -17.83
N VAL A 41 0.04 0.90 -17.80
CA VAL A 41 0.50 -0.44 -18.17
C VAL A 41 1.02 -0.44 -19.61
N LYS A 42 0.27 0.16 -20.55
CA LYS A 42 0.71 0.25 -21.96
C LYS A 42 2.06 0.95 -22.09
N HIS A 43 2.24 2.09 -21.42
CA HIS A 43 3.49 2.83 -21.49
C HIS A 43 4.67 2.09 -20.85
N VAL A 44 4.45 1.41 -19.73
CA VAL A 44 5.48 0.58 -19.08
C VAL A 44 5.90 -0.56 -19.99
N LEU A 45 4.94 -1.27 -20.60
CA LEU A 45 5.22 -2.35 -21.55
C LEU A 45 5.96 -1.88 -22.80
N GLN A 46 5.64 -0.69 -23.31
CA GLN A 46 6.32 -0.09 -24.47
C GLN A 46 7.74 0.40 -24.14
N SER A 47 7.92 1.01 -22.97
CA SER A 47 9.20 1.58 -22.54
C SER A 47 10.19 0.53 -22.05
N GLY A 48 9.69 -0.58 -21.49
CA GLY A 48 10.51 -1.60 -20.83
C GLY A 48 10.98 -1.19 -19.44
N SER A 49 10.63 0.01 -18.96
CA SER A 49 11.00 0.53 -17.65
C SER A 49 9.78 0.67 -16.75
N THR A 50 9.91 0.19 -15.52
CA THR A 50 8.86 0.14 -14.49
C THR A 50 9.10 1.15 -13.37
N SER A 51 9.91 2.19 -13.64
CA SER A 51 10.26 3.18 -12.63
C SER A 51 9.09 4.12 -12.34
N VAL A 52 8.89 4.45 -11.06
CA VAL A 52 7.83 5.37 -10.60
C VAL A 52 7.94 6.73 -11.32
N SER A 53 9.17 7.24 -11.47
CA SER A 53 9.43 8.51 -12.16
C SER A 53 9.15 8.50 -13.67
N LEU A 54 9.13 7.33 -14.32
CA LEU A 54 8.63 7.23 -15.69
C LEU A 54 7.12 7.46 -15.69
N VAL A 55 6.39 6.68 -14.87
CA VAL A 55 4.92 6.75 -14.78
C VAL A 55 4.45 8.16 -14.42
N GLN A 56 5.13 8.83 -13.49
CA GLN A 56 4.85 10.22 -13.12
C GLN A 56 4.92 11.17 -14.32
N ARG A 57 5.98 11.10 -15.13
CA ARG A 57 6.20 12.04 -16.23
C ARG A 57 5.31 11.74 -17.43
N THR A 58 5.08 10.47 -17.73
CA THR A 58 4.26 10.05 -18.87
C THR A 58 2.79 10.42 -18.65
N LEU A 59 2.26 10.13 -17.47
CA LEU A 59 0.84 10.36 -17.15
C LEU A 59 0.58 11.67 -16.43
N LYS A 60 1.64 12.43 -16.09
CA LYS A 60 1.57 13.69 -15.33
C LYS A 60 0.81 13.54 -14.00
N ILE A 61 1.08 12.45 -13.29
CA ILE A 61 0.48 12.13 -11.99
C ILE A 61 1.46 12.33 -10.83
N GLY A 62 0.92 12.55 -9.62
CA GLY A 62 1.71 12.67 -8.40
C GLY A 62 2.38 11.35 -7.97
N PHE A 63 3.39 11.45 -7.11
CA PHE A 63 4.19 10.30 -6.64
C PHE A 63 3.36 9.19 -6.00
N GLY A 64 2.46 9.53 -5.06
CA GLY A 64 1.65 8.52 -4.37
C GLY A 64 0.79 7.68 -5.31
N ARG A 65 0.18 8.33 -6.31
CA ARG A 65 -0.62 7.66 -7.35
C ARG A 65 0.24 6.78 -8.25
N ALA A 66 1.41 7.27 -8.65
CA ALA A 66 2.36 6.48 -9.44
C ALA A 66 2.90 5.26 -8.67
N ASN A 67 3.20 5.40 -7.38
CA ASN A 67 3.59 4.27 -6.53
C ASN A 67 2.48 3.23 -6.49
N ALA A 68 1.26 3.68 -6.22
CA ALA A 68 0.11 2.81 -6.09
C ALA A 68 -0.20 2.09 -7.41
N PHE A 69 0.01 2.73 -8.57
CA PHE A 69 -0.06 2.06 -9.88
C PHE A 69 1.00 0.97 -10.03
N VAL A 70 2.23 1.23 -9.61
CA VAL A 70 3.33 0.27 -9.71
C VAL A 70 3.13 -0.91 -8.75
N GLU A 71 2.58 -0.68 -7.55
CA GLU A 71 2.16 -1.74 -6.62
C GLU A 71 1.02 -2.59 -7.21
N GLN A 72 0.03 -1.96 -7.85
CA GLN A 72 -1.04 -2.69 -8.52
C GLN A 72 -0.52 -3.54 -9.69
N MET A 73 0.45 -3.03 -10.47
CA MET A 73 1.09 -3.83 -11.52
C MET A 73 1.84 -5.05 -10.97
N GLU A 74 2.36 -4.97 -9.75
CA GLU A 74 3.01 -6.09 -9.07
C GLU A 74 1.95 -7.12 -8.62
N ALA A 75 0.85 -6.66 -8.02
CA ALA A 75 -0.29 -7.51 -7.64
C ALA A 75 -0.93 -8.21 -8.86
N ASP A 76 -0.99 -7.56 -10.02
CA ASP A 76 -1.53 -8.11 -11.26
C ASP A 76 -0.53 -9.05 -12.00
N PHE A 77 0.67 -9.28 -11.43
CA PHE A 77 1.76 -10.06 -12.02
C PHE A 77 2.23 -9.51 -13.39
N ILE A 78 2.18 -8.20 -13.58
CA ILE A 78 2.71 -7.51 -14.76
C ILE A 78 4.21 -7.24 -14.57
N ILE A 79 4.58 -6.82 -13.35
CA ILE A 79 5.96 -6.58 -12.97
C ILE A 79 6.39 -7.53 -11.86
N ALA A 80 7.68 -7.82 -11.81
CA ALA A 80 8.27 -8.58 -10.73
C ALA A 80 8.36 -7.73 -9.46
N PRO A 81 8.43 -8.38 -8.28
CA PRO A 81 8.74 -7.71 -7.04
C PRO A 81 10.06 -6.96 -7.12
N MET A 82 10.23 -5.99 -6.23
CA MET A 82 11.45 -5.20 -6.13
C MET A 82 12.67 -6.11 -5.97
N SER A 83 13.65 -6.00 -6.87
CA SER A 83 14.93 -6.68 -6.72
C SER A 83 15.79 -6.01 -5.66
N GLU A 84 16.81 -6.72 -5.16
CA GLU A 84 17.81 -6.16 -4.23
C GLU A 84 18.55 -4.95 -4.80
N ALA A 85 18.65 -4.86 -6.13
CA ALA A 85 19.23 -3.72 -6.83
C ALA A 85 18.29 -2.49 -6.87
N GLY A 86 17.07 -2.58 -6.32
CA GLY A 86 16.09 -1.49 -6.31
C GLY A 86 15.36 -1.27 -7.64
N HIS A 87 15.49 -2.22 -8.58
CA HIS A 87 14.81 -2.18 -9.86
C HIS A 87 13.70 -3.24 -9.91
N ARG A 88 12.63 -2.96 -10.65
CA ARG A 88 11.59 -3.94 -11.00
C ARG A 88 11.77 -4.32 -12.47
N ARG A 89 11.44 -5.56 -12.82
CA ARG A 89 11.47 -6.06 -14.21
C ARG A 89 10.07 -6.38 -14.66
N ILE A 90 9.82 -6.27 -15.97
CA ILE A 90 8.54 -6.70 -16.56
C ILE A 90 8.57 -8.22 -16.70
N LEU A 91 7.46 -8.87 -16.32
CA LEU A 91 7.32 -10.31 -16.41
C LEU A 91 6.88 -10.71 -17.81
N ASN A 92 7.52 -11.74 -18.35
CA ASN A 92 7.09 -12.37 -19.60
C ASN A 92 5.79 -13.17 -19.40
N PRO A 93 5.02 -13.45 -20.47
CA PRO A 93 3.78 -14.23 -20.37
C PRO A 93 3.93 -15.56 -19.63
N ASP A 94 4.99 -16.32 -19.95
CA ASP A 94 5.27 -17.61 -19.31
C ASP A 94 5.57 -17.48 -17.81
N GLU A 95 6.24 -16.40 -17.40
CA GLU A 95 6.56 -16.15 -16.00
C GLU A 95 5.31 -15.74 -15.22
N ARG A 96 4.45 -14.93 -15.84
CA ARG A 96 3.17 -14.49 -15.27
C ARG A 96 2.26 -15.68 -15.00
N GLU A 97 2.15 -16.61 -15.93
CA GLU A 97 1.33 -17.82 -15.77
C GLU A 97 1.83 -18.67 -14.60
N ARG A 98 3.15 -18.93 -14.54
CA ARG A 98 3.75 -19.69 -13.43
C ARG A 98 3.48 -19.05 -12.07
N LEU A 99 3.57 -17.73 -11.97
CA LEU A 99 3.32 -17.02 -10.72
C LEU A 99 1.84 -17.10 -10.28
N ARG A 100 0.90 -17.08 -11.24
CA ARG A 100 -0.52 -17.30 -10.95
C ARG A 100 -0.77 -18.71 -10.44
N ASP A 101 -0.22 -19.73 -11.10
CA ASP A 101 -0.35 -21.13 -10.66
C ASP A 101 0.21 -21.33 -9.24
N LEU A 102 1.33 -20.68 -8.93
CA LEU A 102 1.93 -20.73 -7.59
C LEU A 102 1.03 -20.03 -6.56
N ALA A 103 0.51 -18.84 -6.89
CA ALA A 103 -0.40 -18.11 -6.01
C ALA A 103 -1.68 -18.91 -5.73
N GLU A 104 -2.24 -19.59 -6.73
CA GLU A 104 -3.40 -20.48 -6.57
C GLU A 104 -3.09 -21.66 -5.63
N ARG A 105 -1.92 -22.28 -5.78
CA ARG A 105 -1.48 -23.38 -4.89
C ARG A 105 -1.24 -22.90 -3.48
N GLU A 106 -0.63 -21.74 -3.31
CA GLU A 106 -0.41 -21.12 -2.00
C GLU A 106 -1.75 -20.79 -1.33
N ALA A 107 -2.73 -20.26 -2.08
CA ALA A 107 -4.08 -20.03 -1.59
C ALA A 107 -4.74 -21.34 -1.15
N GLN A 108 -4.68 -22.40 -1.97
CA GLN A 108 -5.26 -23.70 -1.63
C GLN A 108 -4.63 -24.30 -0.37
N LYS A 109 -3.30 -24.17 -0.24
CA LYS A 109 -2.56 -24.61 0.95
C LYS A 109 -2.97 -23.82 2.19
N ALA A 110 -3.16 -22.51 2.08
CA ALA A 110 -3.61 -21.66 3.19
C ALA A 110 -4.98 -22.08 3.72
N LEU A 111 -5.94 -22.43 2.84
CA LEU A 111 -7.23 -22.99 3.26
C LEU A 111 -7.07 -24.31 4.04
N THR A 112 -6.17 -25.18 3.61
CA THR A 112 -5.93 -26.45 4.30
C THR A 112 -5.25 -26.27 5.65
N ASP A 113 -4.33 -25.32 5.77
CA ASP A 113 -3.58 -25.03 7.00
C ASP A 113 -4.46 -24.33 8.06
N GLU A 114 -5.38 -23.45 7.64
CA GLU A 114 -6.36 -22.82 8.54
C GLU A 114 -7.35 -23.86 9.12
N SER A 115 -7.78 -24.82 8.29
CA SER A 115 -8.61 -25.94 8.74
C SER A 115 -7.86 -26.87 9.70
N ALA A 116 -6.55 -27.07 9.51
CA ALA A 116 -5.72 -27.91 10.36
C ALA A 116 -5.35 -27.25 11.71
N ASN A 117 -5.28 -25.92 11.79
CA ASN A 117 -4.95 -25.18 13.02
C ASN A 117 -6.18 -24.64 13.79
N ALA A 118 -7.40 -24.97 13.34
CA ALA A 118 -8.61 -24.81 14.14
C ALA A 118 -8.58 -25.79 15.33
N LYS A 119 -7.85 -25.44 16.39
CA LYS A 119 -7.79 -26.18 17.66
C LYS A 119 -9.22 -26.59 18.06
N PRO A 120 -9.51 -27.88 18.34
CA PRO A 120 -10.82 -28.26 18.84
C PRO A 120 -11.04 -27.59 20.20
N ARG A 121 -11.86 -26.53 20.25
CA ARG A 121 -12.39 -25.94 21.50
C ARG A 121 -13.43 -26.88 22.14
N ALA A 122 -13.17 -28.18 22.14
CA ALA A 122 -14.02 -29.22 22.70
C ALA A 122 -13.20 -30.10 23.67
N ALA A 123 -12.59 -29.47 24.67
CA ALA A 123 -12.04 -30.16 25.82
C ALA A 123 -12.00 -29.26 27.07
N LEU A 124 -13.04 -28.44 27.31
CA LEU A 124 -13.43 -28.19 28.71
C LEU A 124 -14.25 -29.39 29.14
N ARG A 125 -13.54 -30.44 29.54
CA ARG A 125 -14.11 -31.60 30.20
C ARG A 125 -14.71 -31.11 31.51
N LEU A 126 -16.03 -31.08 31.54
CA LEU A 126 -16.83 -31.18 32.76
C LEU A 126 -16.22 -32.26 33.67
N VAL A 127 -15.58 -31.85 34.76
CA VAL A 127 -15.52 -32.64 35.98
C VAL A 127 -15.63 -31.70 37.17
N SER A 128 -16.88 -31.40 37.52
CA SER A 128 -17.23 -30.83 38.82
C SER A 128 -18.44 -31.64 39.28
N SER A 129 -18.22 -32.74 40.02
CA SER A 129 -19.24 -33.40 40.85
C SER A 129 -18.69 -34.59 41.66
N LYS A 130 -19.22 -34.71 42.90
CA LYS A 130 -18.97 -35.63 44.04
C LYS A 130 -17.87 -35.16 45.01
N LYS A 131 -18.16 -34.64 46.22
CA LYS A 131 -19.15 -35.01 47.26
C LYS A 131 -19.02 -36.50 47.62
N ASP A 132 -18.14 -36.81 48.56
CA ASP A 132 -18.45 -37.10 49.98
C ASP A 132 -17.19 -36.88 50.83
#